data_AF-B1KGK9-F1
#
_entry.id   AF-B1KGK9-F1
#
_cell.length_a   1.000
_cell.length_b   1.000
_cell.length_c   1.000
_cell.angle_alpha   90.00
_cell.angle_beta   90.00
_cell.angle_gamma   90.00
#
_symmetry.space_group_name_H-M   'P 1'
#
loop_
_entity.id
_entity.type
_entity.pdbx_description
1 polymer ?
#
loop_
_entity_poly.entity_id
_entity_poly.type
_entity_poly.pdbx_seq_one_letter_code
_entity_poly.pdbx_strand_id
1 'polypeptide(L)'
;MLIGSIAELFFWFFWEFLLSFILYTTGAIVLRLISFGRVRKPLFMPSIFSNEKRLAKNDFFSAYVSGFFFYLILLAFIIWVG
;
A
#
# COMPACT_ATOMS: atom_id res chain seq x y z
N MET A 1 -8.49 -31.94 -1.53
CA MET A 1 -7.55 -31.20 -2.39
C MET A 1 -8.11 -29.86 -2.86
N LEU A 2 -9.27 -29.80 -3.55
CA LEU A 2 -9.82 -28.53 -4.08
C LEU A 2 -10.06 -27.42 -3.03
N ILE A 3 -10.59 -27.76 -1.84
CA ILE A 3 -10.88 -26.77 -0.78
C ILE A 3 -9.59 -26.10 -0.25
N GLY A 4 -8.48 -26.85 -0.21
CA GLY A 4 -7.18 -26.31 0.22
C GLY A 4 -6.65 -25.28 -0.78
N SER A 5 -6.71 -25.58 -2.07
CA SER A 5 -6.28 -24.67 -3.14
C SER A 5 -7.13 -23.40 -3.21
N ILE A 6 -8.43 -23.48 -2.95
CA ILE A 6 -9.33 -22.31 -2.88
C ILE A 6 -8.99 -21.43 -1.68
N ALA A 7 -8.76 -22.03 -0.51
CA ALA A 7 -8.35 -21.30 0.68
C ALA A 7 -7.00 -20.60 0.49
N GLU A 8 -6.05 -21.26 -0.18
CA GLU A 8 -4.73 -20.71 -0.49
C GLU A 8 -4.81 -19.53 -1.47
N LEU A 9 -5.64 -19.63 -2.51
CA LEU A 9 -5.92 -18.51 -3.43
C LEU A 9 -6.55 -17.32 -2.71
N PHE A 10 -7.54 -17.58 -1.84
CA PHE A 10 -8.19 -16.52 -1.07
C PHE A 10 -7.20 -15.85 -0.12
N PHE A 11 -6.35 -16.64 0.54
CA PHE A 11 -5.30 -16.14 1.42
C PHE A 11 -4.32 -15.25 0.65
N TRP A 12 -3.82 -15.71 -0.50
CA TRP A 12 -2.93 -14.93 -1.36
C TRP A 12 -3.58 -13.62 -1.82
N PHE A 13 -4.82 -13.69 -2.32
CA PHE A 13 -5.54 -12.50 -2.79
C PHE A 13 -5.80 -11.49 -1.67
N PHE A 14 -6.24 -11.97 -0.50
CA PHE A 14 -6.46 -11.13 0.67
C PHE A 14 -5.15 -10.50 1.15
N TRP A 15 -4.06 -11.27 1.16
CA TRP A 15 -2.75 -10.79 1.57
C TRP A 15 -2.20 -9.72 0.62
N GLU A 16 -2.30 -9.93 -0.69
CA GLU A 16 -1.92 -8.92 -1.69
C GLU A 16 -2.75 -7.65 -1.57
N PHE A 17 -4.04 -7.77 -1.30
CA PHE A 17 -4.92 -6.63 -1.08
C PHE A 17 -4.54 -5.87 0.19
N LEU A 18 -4.32 -6.60 1.29
CA LEU A 18 -3.94 -6.03 2.58
C LEU A 18 -2.60 -5.31 2.50
N LEU A 19 -1.57 -5.93 1.91
CA LEU A 19 -0.27 -5.31 1.68
C LEU A 19 -0.38 -4.08 0.78
N SER A 20 -1.14 -4.19 -0.32
CA SER A 20 -1.38 -3.04 -1.22
C SER A 20 -2.02 -1.87 -0.48
N PHE A 21 -2.99 -2.17 0.38
CA PHE A 21 -3.71 -1.16 1.16
C PHE A 21 -2.79 -0.50 2.19
N ILE A 22 -2.01 -1.28 2.93
CA ILE A 22 -1.06 -0.76 3.93
C ILE A 22 -0.01 0.13 3.26
N LEU A 23 0.64 -0.36 2.20
CA LEU A 23 1.68 0.39 1.48
C LEU A 23 1.16 1.68 0.87
N TYR A 24 -0.03 1.64 0.24
CA TYR A 24 -0.66 2.83 -0.30
C TYR A 24 -1.02 3.84 0.80
N THR A 25 -1.61 3.36 1.90
CA THR A 25 -2.07 4.22 2.99
C THR A 25 -0.89 4.90 3.69
N THR A 26 0.15 4.14 4.04
CA THR A 26 1.37 4.72 4.64
C THR A 26 2.07 5.64 3.67
N GLY A 27 2.19 5.26 2.40
CA GLY A 27 2.78 6.10 1.36
C GLY A 27 2.03 7.40 1.10
N ALA A 28 0.69 7.37 1.11
CA ALA A 28 -0.13 8.57 1.02
C ALA A 28 0.05 9.50 2.24
N ILE A 29 0.16 8.92 3.44
CA ILE A 29 0.45 9.68 4.68
C ILE A 29 1.85 10.29 4.62
N VAL A 30 2.86 9.52 4.18
CA VAL A 30 4.25 9.98 4.02
C VAL A 30 4.32 11.10 2.99
N LEU A 31 3.69 10.95 1.83
CA LEU A 31 3.62 12.02 0.83
C LEU A 31 2.90 13.26 1.37
N ARG A 32 1.85 13.09 2.18
CA ARG A 32 1.14 14.21 2.82
C ARG A 32 2.03 14.92 3.85
N LEU A 33 2.82 14.19 4.63
CA LEU A 33 3.80 14.74 5.58
C LEU A 33 4.92 15.49 4.86
N ILE A 34 5.57 14.85 3.88
CA ILE A 34 6.69 15.44 3.12
C ILE A 34 6.23 16.64 2.30
N SER A 35 5.03 16.59 1.71
CA SER A 35 4.49 17.70 0.94
C SER A 35 3.86 18.80 1.80
N PHE A 36 3.94 18.75 3.14
CA PHE A 36 3.27 19.70 4.04
C PHE A 36 1.77 19.89 3.71
N GLY A 37 1.10 18.81 3.30
CA GLY A 37 -0.32 18.82 2.94
C GLY A 37 -0.65 19.45 1.57
N ARG A 38 0.36 19.78 0.76
CA ARG A 38 0.19 20.31 -0.61
C ARG A 38 -0.32 19.24 -1.57
N VAL A 39 0.07 17.98 -1.37
CA VAL A 39 -0.42 16.83 -2.12
C VAL A 39 -1.45 16.08 -1.26
N ARG A 40 -2.73 16.37 -1.47
CA ARG A 40 -3.84 15.63 -0.84
C ARG A 40 -4.22 14.44 -1.73
N LYS A 41 -3.50 13.33 -1.61
CA LYS A 41 -3.97 12.07 -2.20
C LYS A 41 -5.24 11.63 -1.46
N PRO A 42 -6.35 11.33 -2.15
CA PRO A 42 -7.55 10.82 -1.50
C PRO A 42 -7.24 9.50 -0.80
N LEU A 43 -7.57 9.42 0.49
CA LEU A 43 -7.54 8.16 1.23
C LEU A 43 -8.79 7.39 0.84
N PHE A 44 -8.64 6.42 -0.07
CA PHE A 44 -9.76 5.64 -0.55
C PHE A 44 -10.21 4.62 0.51
N MET A 45 -11.52 4.57 0.75
CA MET A 45 -12.13 3.51 1.55
C MET A 45 -11.91 2.14 0.87
N PRO A 46 -11.77 1.04 1.66
CA PRO A 46 -11.47 -0.29 1.12
C PRO A 46 -12.44 -0.76 0.04
N SER A 47 -13.71 -0.33 0.11
CA SER A 47 -14.76 -0.64 -0.86
C SER A 47 -14.58 0.03 -2.23
N ILE A 48 -13.86 1.15 -2.31
CA ILE A 48 -13.64 1.95 -3.54
C ILE A 48 -12.22 1.74 -4.08
N PHE A 49 -11.31 1.25 -3.23
CA PHE A 49 -9.89 1.03 -3.51
C PHE A 49 -9.63 0.15 -4.75
N SER A 50 -10.43 -0.90 -4.98
CA SER A 50 -10.24 -1.80 -6.12
C SER A 50 -10.53 -1.14 -7.48
N ASN A 51 -11.57 -0.29 -7.53
CA ASN A 51 -11.94 0.45 -8.75
C ASN A 51 -10.99 1.61 -9.02
N GLU A 52 -10.60 2.34 -7.99
CA GLU A 52 -9.69 3.49 -8.10
C GLU A 52 -8.24 3.06 -8.40
N LYS A 53 -7.79 1.90 -7.89
CA LYS A 53 -6.50 1.29 -8.30
C LYS A 53 -6.43 1.10 -9.82
N ARG A 54 -7.57 0.86 -10.47
CA ARG A 54 -7.64 0.65 -11.93
C ARG A 54 -7.68 1.97 -12.72
N LEU A 55 -8.29 3.02 -12.17
CA LEU A 55 -8.50 4.31 -12.84
C LEU A 55 -7.37 5.32 -12.58
N ALA A 56 -6.87 5.40 -11.35
CA ALA A 56 -5.87 6.37 -10.91
C ALA A 56 -4.43 5.79 -10.92
N LYS A 57 -4.08 4.98 -11.93
CA LYS A 57 -2.86 4.14 -11.96
C LYS A 57 -1.57 4.91 -11.64
N ASN A 58 -1.37 6.12 -12.20
CA ASN A 58 -0.16 6.92 -11.97
C ASN A 58 -0.10 7.52 -10.56
N ASP A 59 -1.22 8.09 -10.11
CA ASP A 59 -1.27 8.70 -8.78
C ASP A 59 -1.23 7.65 -7.67
N PHE A 60 -1.79 6.48 -7.94
CA PHE A 60 -1.74 5.33 -7.07
C PHE A 60 -0.31 4.79 -6.95
N PHE A 61 0.39 4.67 -8.07
CA PHE A 61 1.76 4.19 -8.12
C PHE A 61 2.71 5.08 -7.32
N SER A 62 2.55 6.41 -7.39
CA SER A 62 3.43 7.33 -6.64
C SER A 62 3.31 7.15 -5.12
N ALA A 63 2.09 6.98 -4.60
CA ALA A 63 1.86 6.76 -3.18
C ALA A 63 2.35 5.37 -2.76
N TYR A 64 2.04 4.34 -3.55
CA TYR A 64 2.51 2.98 -3.30
C TYR A 64 4.04 2.88 -3.22
N VAL A 65 4.74 3.46 -4.20
CA VAL A 65 6.21 3.50 -4.23
C VAL A 65 6.77 4.26 -3.03
N SER A 66 6.16 5.40 -2.67
CA SER A 66 6.58 6.15 -1.48
C SER A 66 6.44 5.34 -0.19
N GLY A 67 5.36 4.56 -0.04
CA GLY A 67 5.15 3.69 1.11
C GLY A 67 6.16 2.55 1.15
N PHE A 68 6.48 1.96 -0.01
CA PHE A 68 7.50 0.93 -0.14
C PHE A 68 8.89 1.43 0.28
N PHE A 69 9.31 2.60 -0.22
CA PHE A 69 10.58 3.22 0.19
C PHE A 69 10.61 3.55 1.68
N PHE A 70 9.50 4.00 2.25
CA PHE A 70 9.40 4.25 3.69
C PHE A 70 9.70 2.98 4.50
N TYR A 71 9.11 1.85 4.13
CA TYR A 71 9.38 0.58 4.83
C TYR A 71 10.80 0.05 4.59
N LEU A 72 11.40 0.28 3.41
CA LEU A 72 12.81 -0.06 3.18
C LEU A 72 13.74 0.75 4.07
N ILE A 73 13.51 2.05 4.19
CA ILE A 73 14.30 2.93 5.07
C ILE A 73 14.10 2.51 6.52
N LEU A 74 12.86 2.23 6.94
CA LEU A 74 12.55 1.77 8.29
C LEU A 74 13.28 0.47 8.60
N LEU A 75 13.29 -0.49 7.68
CA LEU A 75 13.99 -1.77 7.83
C LEU A 75 15.50 -1.57 7.89
N ALA A 76 16.07 -0.75 7.01
CA ALA A 76 17.50 -0.41 7.05
C ALA A 76 17.87 0.26 8.38
N PHE A 77 17.01 1.14 8.90
CA PHE A 77 17.21 1.79 10.18
C PHE A 77 17.15 0.81 11.35
N ILE A 78 16.20 -0.14 11.34
CA ILE A 78 16.11 -1.22 12.34
C ILE A 78 17.38 -2.07 12.33
N ILE A 79 17.87 -2.46 11.15
CA ILE A 79 19.12 -3.23 11.00
C ILE A 79 20.33 -2.43 11.48
N TRP A 80 20.32 -1.12 11.29
CA TRP A 80 21.42 -0.26 11.68
C TRP A 80 21.46 0.01 13.20
N VAL A 81 20.30 0.12 13.84
CA VAL A 81 20.18 0.39 15.29
C VAL A 81 20.19 -0.89 16.14
N GLY A 82 19.72 -2.02 15.59
CA GLY A 82 19.70 -3.32 16.24
C GLY A 82 21.02 -4.07 16.10
#